data_AF-A0A424RPP6-F1
#
_entry.id   AF-A0A424RPP6-F1
#
_cell.length_a   1.000
_cell.length_b   1.000
_cell.length_c   1.000
_cell.angle_alpha   90.00
_cell.angle_beta   90.00
_cell.angle_gamma   90.00
#
_symmetry.space_group_name_H-M   'P 1'
#
loop_
_entity.id
_entity.type
_entity.pdbx_description
1 polymer ?
#
loop_
_entity_poly.entity_id
_entity_poly.type
_entity_poly.pdbx_seq_one_letter_code
_entity_poly.pdbx_strand_id
1 'polypeptide(L)'
;MKKRKRTKKYKKKSLKKKRKKILSKKKRKKISFKKKKRLKKRKRLRKNIRILKKKKNKHLKTKAVILSLLNVNDKIKSFFSFKFDLDRSLQNFFQGISDKISEIQKLIQEEKEKQKKIKLQVIEKEKKDLRMRLISERDNEIKAKEKELKDEIKLEKERKKELQKFIRLEQAEVRKEQAEKQRKFLEQIKLEKKIDQFRKREALEIQNLEKFVLSQERESYVDVQAMIDRIKIKYQALRDQKIRERVQQLGVKIEEGDDRTVLLEKEKAYNLERQKIEFALESFYRSAHSLCFQLNKKYIPKYLSIMRVIDRRFETGEIFIKWDDTSDEDWLILIYLKNNSPETGIIIEDKTNPELNSSHEFKSNEIFRASDLMVDALTKLLDKKRGEKKAS
;
A
#
# COMPACT_ATOMS: atom_id res chain seq x y z
N MET A 1 2.02 51.14 42.94
CA MET A 1 2.59 50.12 42.01
C MET A 1 1.66 49.92 40.82
N LYS A 2 2.13 50.21 39.59
CA LYS A 2 1.84 49.49 38.32
C LYS A 2 2.52 50.27 37.19
N LYS A 3 3.51 49.63 36.55
CA LYS A 3 4.47 50.22 35.61
C LYS A 3 3.82 50.55 34.25
N ARG A 4 4.00 51.79 33.79
CA ARG A 4 3.79 52.25 32.40
C ARG A 4 4.83 51.59 31.47
N LYS A 5 4.41 50.94 30.37
CA LYS A 5 5.29 50.54 29.26
C LYS A 5 5.02 51.41 28.03
N ARG A 6 6.05 52.14 27.60
CA ARG A 6 6.11 53.00 26.41
C ARG A 6 6.22 52.16 25.13
N THR A 7 5.45 52.53 24.10
CA THR A 7 5.58 52.04 22.73
C THR A 7 6.68 52.82 21.99
N LYS A 8 7.60 52.13 21.31
CA LYS A 8 8.56 52.74 20.35
C LYS A 8 8.37 52.12 18.97
N LYS A 9 7.86 52.94 18.05
CA LYS A 9 7.87 52.72 16.58
C LYS A 9 9.30 52.83 16.06
N TYR A 10 9.76 51.85 15.29
CA TYR A 10 10.96 51.99 14.45
C TYR A 10 10.57 51.93 12.96
N LYS A 11 10.75 53.06 12.29
CA LYS A 11 10.71 53.22 10.82
C LYS A 11 11.93 52.53 10.21
N LYS A 12 11.76 51.62 9.23
CA LYS A 12 12.85 51.17 8.34
C LYS A 12 12.78 51.93 7.02
N LYS A 13 13.84 52.71 6.74
CA LYS A 13 14.10 53.43 5.49
C LYS A 13 14.48 52.45 4.36
N SER A 14 13.99 52.74 3.17
CA SER A 14 14.30 52.09 1.89
C SER A 14 15.59 52.62 1.25
N LEU A 15 16.44 51.75 0.71
CA LEU A 15 17.47 52.12 -0.27
C LEU A 15 17.57 51.07 -1.40
N LYS A 16 17.33 51.54 -2.64
CA LYS A 16 17.33 50.81 -3.91
C LYS A 16 18.75 50.40 -4.33
N LYS A 17 18.91 49.25 -5.00
CA LYS A 17 20.04 48.99 -5.92
C LYS A 17 19.57 48.37 -7.24
N LYS A 18 20.29 48.74 -8.30
CA LYS A 18 19.88 48.90 -9.71
C LYS A 18 19.74 47.59 -10.49
N ARG A 19 18.80 47.59 -11.45
CA ARG A 19 18.68 46.61 -12.55
C ARG A 19 19.88 46.74 -13.51
N LYS A 20 20.44 45.62 -13.97
CA LYS A 20 21.16 45.51 -15.25
C LYS A 20 20.45 44.48 -16.13
N LYS A 21 19.99 44.91 -17.32
CA LYS A 21 19.55 44.03 -18.42
C LYS A 21 20.78 43.58 -19.20
N ILE A 22 20.88 42.29 -19.54
CA ILE A 22 21.70 41.82 -20.67
C ILE A 22 20.88 40.80 -21.47
N LEU A 23 20.74 41.09 -22.77
CA LEU A 23 20.08 40.33 -23.82
C LEU A 23 20.61 38.89 -23.93
N SER A 24 19.72 37.91 -24.14
CA SER A 24 20.10 36.59 -24.68
C SER A 24 19.49 36.40 -26.08
N LYS A 25 20.32 36.56 -27.12
CA LYS A 25 20.00 36.10 -28.48
C LYS A 25 20.39 34.62 -28.60
N LYS A 26 19.40 33.77 -28.87
CA LYS A 26 19.57 32.37 -29.30
C LYS A 26 20.17 32.31 -30.71
N LYS A 27 21.06 31.35 -30.97
CA LYS A 27 21.08 30.60 -32.24
C LYS A 27 21.22 29.09 -31.98
N ARG A 28 20.31 28.34 -32.60
CA ARG A 28 20.19 26.87 -32.58
C ARG A 28 21.24 26.23 -33.49
N LYS A 29 21.70 25.02 -33.18
CA LYS A 29 21.96 23.98 -34.19
C LYS A 29 21.42 22.63 -33.74
N LYS A 30 20.75 21.96 -34.69
CA LYS A 30 19.98 20.71 -34.60
C LYS A 30 20.92 19.52 -34.38
N ILE A 31 20.53 18.56 -33.54
CA ILE A 31 21.16 17.23 -33.48
C ILE A 31 20.16 16.22 -34.04
N SER A 32 20.55 15.57 -35.14
CA SER A 32 19.79 14.51 -35.80
C SER A 32 20.08 13.15 -35.15
N PHE A 33 19.02 12.38 -34.91
CA PHE A 33 19.06 10.99 -34.44
C PHE A 33 19.65 10.04 -35.50
N LYS A 34 20.53 9.11 -35.09
CA LYS A 34 20.75 7.84 -35.79
C LYS A 34 20.75 6.65 -34.82
N LYS A 35 20.09 5.59 -35.28
CA LYS A 35 19.55 4.41 -34.58
C LYS A 35 20.60 3.47 -33.97
N LYS A 36 20.26 2.87 -32.82
CA LYS A 36 20.95 1.72 -32.20
C LYS A 36 20.89 0.48 -33.09
N LYS A 37 22.02 -0.17 -33.37
CA LYS A 37 22.08 -1.58 -33.79
C LYS A 37 22.47 -2.46 -32.58
N ARG A 38 21.66 -3.49 -32.33
CA ARG A 38 21.82 -4.53 -31.30
C ARG A 38 23.07 -5.37 -31.58
N LEU A 39 23.91 -5.61 -30.56
CA LEU A 39 24.98 -6.61 -30.60
C LEU A 39 24.46 -7.96 -30.09
N LYS A 40 24.63 -8.99 -30.93
CA LYS A 40 24.23 -10.39 -30.72
C LYS A 40 25.16 -11.11 -29.74
N LYS A 41 24.59 -12.05 -28.98
CA LYS A 41 25.24 -13.02 -28.07
C LYS A 41 26.45 -13.71 -28.72
N ARG A 42 27.58 -13.74 -28.02
CA ARG A 42 28.77 -14.53 -28.40
C ARG A 42 28.57 -16.02 -28.13
N LYS A 43 28.82 -16.83 -29.16
CA LYS A 43 28.88 -18.30 -29.14
C LYS A 43 30.20 -18.77 -28.50
N ARG A 44 30.15 -19.88 -27.76
CA ARG A 44 31.31 -20.65 -27.27
C ARG A 44 32.10 -21.21 -28.48
N LEU A 45 33.42 -21.06 -28.47
CA LEU A 45 34.33 -21.75 -29.40
C LEU A 45 35.38 -22.53 -28.60
N ARG A 46 35.45 -23.83 -28.93
CA ARG A 46 36.29 -24.86 -28.32
C ARG A 46 37.78 -24.60 -28.64
N LYS A 47 38.66 -24.82 -27.66
CA LYS A 47 40.12 -24.83 -27.88
C LYS A 47 40.52 -26.15 -28.56
N ASN A 48 41.06 -26.06 -29.77
CA ASN A 48 41.80 -27.16 -30.39
C ASN A 48 43.25 -27.12 -29.89
N ILE A 49 43.69 -28.20 -29.25
CA ILE A 49 45.08 -28.44 -28.87
C ILE A 49 45.83 -28.90 -30.11
N ARG A 50 46.83 -28.13 -30.57
CA ARG A 50 47.82 -28.58 -31.55
C ARG A 50 49.13 -28.87 -30.82
N ILE A 51 49.48 -30.15 -30.79
CA ILE A 51 50.73 -30.70 -30.29
C ILE A 51 51.84 -30.35 -31.30
N LEU A 52 52.84 -29.56 -30.90
CA LEU A 52 54.10 -29.44 -31.65
C LEU A 52 55.11 -30.43 -31.07
N LYS A 53 55.37 -31.52 -31.81
CA LYS A 53 56.44 -32.48 -31.54
C LYS A 53 57.81 -31.85 -31.85
N LYS A 54 58.71 -31.85 -30.88
CA LYS A 54 60.13 -31.50 -31.05
C LYS A 54 60.82 -32.51 -31.99
N LYS A 55 61.54 -32.01 -33.00
CA LYS A 55 62.45 -32.79 -33.85
C LYS A 55 63.71 -33.18 -33.07
N LYS A 56 64.09 -34.47 -33.12
CA LYS A 56 65.43 -34.96 -32.81
C LYS A 56 66.22 -35.10 -34.13
N ASN A 57 67.47 -34.63 -34.16
CA ASN A 57 68.51 -35.01 -35.14
C ASN A 57 69.85 -35.04 -34.36
N LYS A 58 70.44 -36.23 -34.17
CA LYS A 58 71.52 -36.90 -34.95
C LYS A 58 72.94 -36.42 -34.59
N HIS A 59 73.73 -37.28 -33.95
CA HIS A 59 75.06 -37.64 -34.47
C HIS A 59 75.53 -39.02 -33.96
N LEU A 60 75.75 -39.92 -34.91
CA LEU A 60 76.50 -41.17 -34.80
C LEU A 60 77.96 -40.88 -35.20
N LYS A 61 78.92 -41.73 -34.77
CA LYS A 61 80.32 -41.90 -35.23
C LYS A 61 81.42 -41.45 -34.24
N THR A 62 81.78 -42.33 -33.31
CA THR A 62 83.11 -42.37 -32.66
C THR A 62 83.71 -43.77 -32.55
N LYS A 63 83.05 -44.82 -33.07
CA LYS A 63 83.57 -46.21 -33.05
C LYS A 63 84.58 -46.54 -34.16
N ALA A 64 84.79 -45.66 -35.14
CA ALA A 64 85.69 -45.91 -36.27
C ALA A 64 87.15 -45.44 -36.04
N VAL A 65 87.39 -44.56 -35.04
CA VAL A 65 88.71 -43.94 -34.80
C VAL A 65 89.59 -44.77 -33.86
N ILE A 66 89.01 -45.72 -33.12
CA ILE A 66 89.74 -46.57 -32.17
C ILE A 66 90.33 -47.83 -32.85
N LEU A 67 89.85 -48.20 -34.04
CA LEU A 67 90.30 -49.40 -34.77
C LEU A 67 91.54 -49.17 -35.66
N SER A 68 91.96 -47.92 -35.91
CA SER A 68 93.12 -47.62 -36.78
C SER A 68 94.47 -47.55 -36.05
N LEU A 69 94.51 -47.66 -34.72
CA LEU A 69 95.72 -47.53 -33.91
C LEU A 69 96.37 -48.87 -33.52
N LEU A 70 95.81 -50.02 -33.91
CA LEU A 70 96.29 -51.35 -33.49
C LEU A 70 97.22 -52.06 -34.51
N ASN A 71 97.49 -51.48 -35.69
CA ASN A 71 98.21 -52.18 -36.78
C ASN A 71 99.71 -51.81 -36.96
N VAL A 72 100.37 -51.18 -35.99
CA VAL A 72 101.76 -50.69 -36.14
C VAL A 72 102.80 -51.55 -35.40
N ASN A 73 102.40 -52.62 -34.72
CA ASN A 73 103.28 -53.31 -33.76
C ASN A 73 104.07 -54.54 -34.28
N ASP A 74 103.96 -54.90 -35.57
CA ASP A 74 104.57 -56.15 -36.07
C ASP A 74 105.80 -55.98 -36.98
N LYS A 75 106.37 -54.77 -37.11
CA LYS A 75 107.52 -54.53 -38.01
C LYS A 75 108.89 -54.31 -37.35
N ILE A 76 109.01 -54.37 -36.02
CA ILE A 76 110.26 -53.98 -35.32
C ILE A 76 111.02 -55.18 -34.71
N LYS A 77 110.51 -56.41 -34.81
CA LYS A 77 111.07 -57.56 -34.07
C LYS A 77 112.10 -58.45 -34.79
N SER A 78 112.58 -58.13 -35.99
CA SER A 78 113.41 -59.07 -36.76
C SER A 78 114.84 -58.63 -37.09
N PHE A 79 115.41 -57.65 -36.38
CA PHE A 79 116.82 -57.33 -36.56
C PHE A 79 117.57 -57.49 -35.23
N PHE A 80 118.69 -58.19 -35.30
CA PHE A 80 119.69 -58.44 -34.25
C PHE A 80 119.59 -59.77 -33.51
N SER A 81 120.17 -60.81 -34.14
CA SER A 81 120.73 -61.99 -33.49
C SER A 81 122.17 -62.18 -33.97
N PHE A 82 123.17 -62.06 -33.10
CA PHE A 82 124.50 -62.65 -33.29
C PHE A 82 125.13 -62.96 -31.92
N LYS A 83 125.74 -64.15 -31.82
CA LYS A 83 126.43 -64.71 -30.64
C LYS A 83 127.93 -64.80 -30.94
N PHE A 84 128.79 -64.42 -30.00
CA PHE A 84 130.19 -64.86 -29.93
C PHE A 84 130.64 -64.92 -28.47
N ASP A 85 131.16 -66.09 -28.07
CA ASP A 85 131.79 -66.39 -26.78
C ASP A 85 133.26 -65.95 -26.77
N LEU A 86 133.77 -65.43 -25.65
CA LEU A 86 135.18 -65.56 -25.25
C LEU A 86 135.37 -65.21 -23.75
N ASP A 87 135.86 -66.20 -23.02
CA ASP A 87 136.04 -66.21 -21.57
C ASP A 87 137.26 -65.41 -21.08
N ARG A 88 137.18 -64.99 -19.81
CA ARG A 88 138.23 -64.46 -18.91
C ARG A 88 138.87 -63.09 -19.21
N SER A 89 138.98 -62.61 -20.45
CA SER A 89 139.37 -61.19 -20.71
C SER A 89 138.19 -60.22 -20.54
N LEU A 90 136.98 -60.75 -20.72
CA LEU A 90 135.73 -60.04 -20.54
C LEU A 90 135.31 -59.90 -19.06
N GLN A 91 135.85 -60.66 -18.12
CA GLN A 91 135.36 -60.64 -16.72
C GLN A 91 135.79 -59.37 -15.98
N ASN A 92 137.05 -58.94 -16.13
CA ASN A 92 137.52 -57.65 -15.58
C ASN A 92 137.02 -56.45 -16.41
N PHE A 93 136.80 -56.64 -17.71
CA PHE A 93 136.21 -55.64 -18.60
C PHE A 93 134.71 -55.43 -18.30
N PHE A 94 133.94 -56.50 -18.08
CA PHE A 94 132.54 -56.46 -17.66
C PHE A 94 132.39 -56.05 -16.20
N GLN A 95 133.36 -56.24 -15.30
CA GLN A 95 133.27 -55.68 -13.95
C GLN A 95 133.39 -54.14 -14.00
N GLY A 96 134.40 -53.61 -14.73
CA GLY A 96 134.57 -52.17 -14.93
C GLY A 96 133.49 -51.52 -15.82
N ILE A 97 132.87 -52.29 -16.72
CA ILE A 97 131.69 -51.87 -17.48
C ILE A 97 130.41 -52.05 -16.66
N SER A 98 130.30 -53.04 -15.78
CA SER A 98 129.16 -53.26 -14.89
C SER A 98 129.03 -52.14 -13.88
N ASP A 99 130.15 -51.65 -13.34
CA ASP A 99 130.12 -50.50 -12.44
C ASP A 99 129.64 -49.24 -13.18
N LYS A 100 130.14 -48.99 -14.41
CA LYS A 100 129.65 -47.89 -15.28
C LYS A 100 128.19 -48.08 -15.74
N ILE A 101 127.76 -49.30 -16.06
CA ILE A 101 126.39 -49.61 -16.47
C ILE A 101 125.44 -49.52 -15.26
N SER A 102 125.89 -49.86 -14.05
CA SER A 102 125.12 -49.69 -12.82
C SER A 102 124.91 -48.21 -12.47
N GLU A 103 125.89 -47.35 -12.73
CA GLU A 103 125.75 -45.89 -12.67
C GLU A 103 124.76 -45.38 -13.72
N ILE A 104 124.84 -45.87 -14.97
CA ILE A 104 123.89 -45.51 -16.03
C ILE A 104 122.48 -46.02 -15.73
N GLN A 105 122.31 -47.23 -15.16
CA GLN A 105 121.01 -47.76 -14.75
C GLN A 105 120.42 -46.97 -13.58
N LYS A 106 121.23 -46.57 -12.59
CA LYS A 106 120.80 -45.66 -11.51
C LYS A 106 120.34 -44.31 -12.08
N LEU A 107 121.07 -43.75 -13.04
CA LEU A 107 120.68 -42.53 -13.75
C LEU A 107 119.37 -42.68 -14.52
N ILE A 108 119.16 -43.79 -15.24
CA ILE A 108 117.91 -44.09 -15.97
C ILE A 108 116.74 -44.29 -14.99
N GLN A 109 116.97 -44.94 -13.84
CA GLN A 109 115.96 -45.15 -12.82
C GLN A 109 115.57 -43.82 -12.15
N GLU A 110 116.55 -42.96 -11.85
CA GLU A 110 116.33 -41.60 -11.38
C GLU A 110 115.57 -40.74 -12.41
N GLU A 111 115.88 -40.84 -13.70
CA GLU A 111 115.12 -40.17 -14.76
C GLU A 111 113.68 -40.69 -14.83
N LYS A 112 113.46 -42.00 -14.72
CA LYS A 112 112.10 -42.60 -14.69
C LYS A 112 111.31 -42.16 -13.46
N GLU A 113 111.95 -42.05 -12.30
CA GLU A 113 111.32 -41.52 -11.08
C GLU A 113 111.01 -40.02 -11.19
N LYS A 114 111.93 -39.23 -11.76
CA LYS A 114 111.69 -37.82 -12.10
C LYS A 114 110.51 -37.69 -13.07
N GLN A 115 110.45 -38.51 -14.12
CA GLN A 115 109.31 -38.54 -15.05
C GLN A 115 107.99 -38.96 -14.38
N LYS A 116 108.00 -39.94 -13.45
CA LYS A 116 106.81 -40.34 -12.67
C LYS A 116 106.34 -39.21 -11.75
N LYS A 117 107.27 -38.53 -11.04
CA LYS A 117 106.98 -37.37 -10.20
C LYS A 117 106.39 -36.22 -11.02
N ILE A 118 106.96 -35.93 -12.20
CA ILE A 118 106.43 -34.93 -13.15
C ILE A 118 105.01 -35.31 -13.59
N LYS A 119 104.75 -36.58 -13.96
CA LYS A 119 103.41 -37.06 -14.34
C LYS A 119 102.39 -36.93 -13.21
N LEU A 120 102.76 -37.28 -11.97
CA LEU A 120 101.89 -37.12 -10.80
C LEU A 120 101.58 -35.65 -10.50
N GLN A 121 102.57 -34.76 -10.62
CA GLN A 121 102.37 -33.32 -10.50
C GLN A 121 101.44 -32.76 -11.57
N VAL A 122 101.52 -33.24 -12.81
CA VAL A 122 100.60 -32.88 -13.89
C VAL A 122 99.18 -33.34 -13.57
N ILE A 123 98.98 -34.58 -13.15
CA ILE A 123 97.66 -35.13 -12.76
C ILE A 123 97.06 -34.37 -11.55
N GLU A 124 97.88 -34.00 -10.57
CA GLU A 124 97.41 -33.24 -9.41
C GLU A 124 96.98 -31.82 -9.79
N LYS A 125 97.73 -31.16 -10.69
CA LYS A 125 97.36 -29.87 -11.29
C LYS A 125 96.04 -30.01 -12.08
N GLU A 126 95.91 -31.03 -12.92
CA GLU A 126 94.67 -31.30 -13.67
C GLU A 126 93.46 -31.54 -12.72
N LYS A 127 93.63 -32.30 -11.64
CA LYS A 127 92.57 -32.53 -10.63
C LYS A 127 92.21 -31.25 -9.87
N LYS A 128 93.17 -30.35 -9.62
CA LYS A 128 92.91 -29.02 -9.02
C LYS A 128 92.16 -28.14 -10.02
N ASP A 129 92.58 -28.11 -11.27
CA ASP A 129 91.93 -27.35 -12.34
C ASP A 129 90.49 -27.81 -12.59
N LEU A 130 90.25 -29.13 -12.62
CA LEU A 130 88.90 -29.69 -12.73
C LEU A 130 88.01 -29.32 -11.53
N ARG A 131 88.54 -29.35 -10.31
CA ARG A 131 87.81 -28.91 -9.12
C ARG A 131 87.46 -27.43 -9.16
N MET A 132 88.41 -26.58 -9.57
CA MET A 132 88.18 -25.14 -9.74
C MET A 132 87.14 -24.87 -10.82
N ARG A 133 87.18 -25.59 -11.95
CA ARG A 133 86.16 -25.51 -13.00
C ARG A 133 84.78 -25.90 -12.46
N LEU A 134 84.66 -27.03 -11.76
CA LEU A 134 83.39 -27.49 -11.16
C LEU A 134 82.83 -26.50 -10.12
N ILE A 135 83.68 -25.90 -9.28
CA ILE A 135 83.27 -24.87 -8.34
C ILE A 135 82.79 -23.63 -9.10
N SER A 136 83.51 -23.19 -10.12
CA SER A 136 83.12 -22.06 -10.95
C SER A 136 81.80 -22.29 -11.69
N GLU A 137 81.56 -23.52 -12.17
CA GLU A 137 80.31 -23.91 -12.83
C GLU A 137 79.15 -23.87 -11.84
N ARG A 138 79.32 -24.42 -10.62
CA ARG A 138 78.30 -24.34 -9.57
C ARG A 138 78.02 -22.91 -9.12
N ASP A 139 79.04 -22.08 -8.96
CA ASP A 139 78.86 -20.66 -8.61
C ASP A 139 78.11 -19.92 -9.72
N ASN A 140 78.40 -20.24 -10.99
CA ASN A 140 77.69 -19.68 -12.14
C ASN A 140 76.22 -20.15 -12.17
N GLU A 141 75.94 -21.41 -11.85
CA GLU A 141 74.57 -21.93 -11.72
C GLU A 141 73.81 -21.27 -10.56
N ILE A 142 74.43 -21.11 -9.40
CA ILE A 142 73.82 -20.43 -8.25
C ILE A 142 73.52 -18.97 -8.60
N LYS A 143 74.49 -18.26 -9.21
CA LYS A 143 74.29 -16.88 -9.70
C LYS A 143 73.19 -16.79 -10.76
N ALA A 144 73.03 -17.78 -11.62
CA ALA A 144 71.95 -17.83 -12.61
C ALA A 144 70.59 -17.99 -11.92
N LYS A 145 70.46 -18.94 -10.98
CA LYS A 145 69.23 -19.15 -10.19
C LYS A 145 68.87 -17.94 -9.34
N GLU A 146 69.85 -17.25 -8.75
CA GLU A 146 69.59 -16.00 -8.03
C GLU A 146 69.07 -14.88 -8.94
N LYS A 147 69.57 -14.79 -10.18
CA LYS A 147 69.04 -13.84 -11.17
C LYS A 147 67.61 -14.20 -11.55
N GLU A 148 67.32 -15.47 -11.80
CA GLU A 148 65.97 -15.96 -12.08
C GLU A 148 64.99 -15.61 -10.95
N LEU A 149 65.36 -15.89 -9.69
CA LEU A 149 64.54 -15.54 -8.51
C LEU A 149 64.32 -14.03 -8.38
N LYS A 150 65.36 -13.22 -8.62
CA LYS A 150 65.25 -11.75 -8.60
C LYS A 150 64.31 -11.24 -9.69
N ASP A 151 64.35 -11.84 -10.87
CA ASP A 151 63.49 -11.45 -11.98
C ASP A 151 62.03 -11.93 -11.79
N GLU A 152 61.82 -13.10 -11.19
CA GLU A 152 60.49 -13.54 -10.75
C GLU A 152 59.88 -12.59 -9.72
N ILE A 153 60.65 -12.15 -8.72
CA ILE A 153 60.20 -11.17 -7.71
C ILE A 153 59.86 -9.82 -8.37
N LYS A 154 60.65 -9.37 -9.35
CA LYS A 154 60.34 -8.13 -10.11
C LYS A 154 59.05 -8.29 -10.90
N LEU A 155 58.89 -9.40 -11.62
CA LEU A 155 57.68 -9.72 -12.39
C LEU A 155 56.44 -9.79 -11.49
N GLU A 156 56.55 -10.36 -10.29
CA GLU A 156 55.44 -10.39 -9.35
C GLU A 156 55.06 -8.99 -8.86
N LYS A 157 56.06 -8.13 -8.59
CA LYS A 157 55.83 -6.72 -8.24
C LYS A 157 55.19 -5.94 -9.39
N GLU A 158 55.60 -6.19 -10.63
CA GLU A 158 55.00 -5.58 -11.83
C GLU A 158 53.56 -6.04 -12.02
N ARG A 159 53.28 -7.34 -11.93
CA ARG A 159 51.93 -7.90 -11.99
C ARG A 159 51.03 -7.34 -10.89
N LYS A 160 51.52 -7.20 -9.65
CA LYS A 160 50.78 -6.56 -8.55
C LYS A 160 50.46 -5.10 -8.86
N LYS A 161 51.41 -4.34 -9.40
CA LYS A 161 51.20 -2.94 -9.82
C LYS A 161 50.19 -2.85 -10.97
N GLU A 162 50.28 -3.72 -11.97
CA GLU A 162 49.35 -3.77 -13.10
C GLU A 162 47.93 -4.16 -12.65
N LEU A 163 47.80 -5.16 -11.78
CA LEU A 163 46.52 -5.57 -11.21
C LEU A 163 45.88 -4.42 -10.42
N GLN A 164 46.67 -3.72 -9.59
CA GLN A 164 46.17 -2.53 -8.88
C GLN A 164 45.74 -1.41 -9.84
N LYS A 165 46.50 -1.17 -10.92
CA LYS A 165 46.12 -0.20 -11.96
C LYS A 165 44.82 -0.62 -12.65
N PHE A 166 44.67 -1.90 -12.99
CA PHE A 166 43.47 -2.45 -13.60
C PHE A 166 42.25 -2.28 -12.70
N ILE A 167 42.35 -2.65 -11.41
CA ILE A 167 41.28 -2.47 -10.43
C ILE A 167 40.89 -1.00 -10.29
N ARG A 168 41.87 -0.08 -10.26
CA ARG A 168 41.58 1.37 -10.21
C ARG A 168 40.85 1.88 -11.45
N LEU A 169 41.25 1.40 -12.63
CA LEU A 169 40.60 1.77 -13.89
C LEU A 169 39.16 1.24 -13.95
N GLU A 170 38.95 -0.02 -13.58
CA GLU A 170 37.63 -0.64 -13.55
C GLU A 170 36.72 0.05 -12.52
N GLN A 171 37.21 0.35 -11.32
CA GLN A 171 36.46 1.15 -10.34
C GLN A 171 36.14 2.56 -10.85
N ALA A 172 37.05 3.20 -11.59
CA ALA A 172 36.79 4.51 -12.17
C ALA A 172 35.71 4.45 -13.26
N GLU A 173 35.71 3.39 -14.08
CA GLU A 173 34.67 3.14 -15.08
C GLU A 173 33.31 2.89 -14.43
N VAL A 174 33.25 2.04 -13.40
CA VAL A 174 32.03 1.82 -12.60
C VAL A 174 31.51 3.11 -11.98
N ARG A 175 32.38 3.95 -11.41
CA ARG A 175 31.99 5.27 -10.87
C ARG A 175 31.43 6.19 -11.95
N LYS A 176 32.03 6.21 -13.14
CA LYS A 176 31.51 6.99 -14.29
C LYS A 176 30.13 6.50 -14.71
N GLU A 177 29.93 5.19 -14.85
CA GLU A 177 28.64 4.62 -15.22
C GLU A 177 27.55 4.92 -14.18
N GLN A 178 27.88 4.79 -12.88
CA GLN A 178 26.96 5.14 -11.80
C GLN A 178 26.59 6.62 -11.82
N ALA A 179 27.57 7.52 -12.02
CA ALA A 179 27.32 8.95 -12.14
C ALA A 179 26.42 9.29 -13.33
N GLU A 180 26.60 8.64 -14.48
CA GLU A 180 25.71 8.81 -15.64
C GLU A 180 24.28 8.34 -15.38
N LYS A 181 24.12 7.19 -14.72
CA LYS A 181 22.80 6.68 -14.31
C LYS A 181 22.10 7.65 -13.36
N GLN A 182 22.82 8.16 -12.36
CA GLN A 182 22.30 9.17 -11.43
C GLN A 182 21.91 10.47 -12.14
N ARG A 183 22.73 10.96 -13.09
CA ARG A 183 22.39 12.16 -13.88
C ARG A 183 21.10 11.99 -14.67
N LYS A 184 20.96 10.86 -15.40
CA LYS A 184 19.75 10.53 -16.16
C LYS A 184 18.52 10.44 -15.26
N PHE A 185 18.67 9.80 -14.10
CA PHE A 185 17.59 9.68 -13.10
C PHE A 185 17.18 11.05 -12.54
N LEU A 186 18.14 11.92 -12.21
CA LEU A 186 17.84 13.29 -11.76
C LEU A 186 17.17 14.14 -12.84
N GLU A 187 17.55 13.97 -14.11
CA GLU A 187 16.89 14.62 -15.23
C GLU A 187 15.44 14.12 -15.40
N GLN A 188 15.22 12.81 -15.29
CA GLN A 188 13.87 12.22 -15.30
C GLN A 188 13.00 12.78 -14.19
N ILE A 189 13.49 12.81 -12.94
CA ILE A 189 12.76 13.39 -11.80
C ILE A 189 12.44 14.87 -12.05
N LYS A 190 13.37 15.65 -12.61
CA LYS A 190 13.12 17.06 -12.91
C LYS A 190 12.04 17.24 -13.98
N LEU A 191 12.01 16.38 -15.00
CA LEU A 191 10.98 16.39 -16.03
C LEU A 191 9.63 15.98 -15.46
N GLU A 192 9.58 14.90 -14.68
CA GLU A 192 8.38 14.42 -14.01
C GLU A 192 7.78 15.48 -13.09
N LYS A 193 8.58 16.13 -12.24
CA LYS A 193 8.14 17.26 -11.40
C LYS A 193 7.56 18.42 -12.21
N LYS A 194 8.10 18.70 -13.40
CA LYS A 194 7.55 19.75 -14.28
C LYS A 194 6.21 19.31 -14.87
N ILE A 195 6.11 18.07 -15.34
CA ILE A 195 4.87 17.50 -15.87
C ILE A 195 3.79 17.53 -14.79
N ASP A 196 4.11 17.16 -13.55
CA ASP A 196 3.17 17.22 -12.42
C ASP A 196 2.72 18.65 -12.10
N GLN A 197 3.62 19.63 -12.19
CA GLN A 197 3.25 21.04 -12.04
C GLN A 197 2.29 21.50 -13.16
N PHE A 198 2.50 21.06 -14.41
CA PHE A 198 1.58 21.35 -15.51
C PHE A 198 0.23 20.70 -15.28
N ARG A 199 0.19 19.40 -14.95
CA ARG A 199 -1.04 18.68 -14.61
C ARG A 199 -1.84 19.35 -13.49
N LYS A 200 -1.16 19.81 -12.43
CA LYS A 200 -1.80 20.55 -11.33
C LYS A 200 -2.41 21.88 -11.79
N ARG A 201 -1.76 22.58 -12.71
CA ARG A 201 -2.28 23.84 -13.27
C ARG A 201 -3.46 23.58 -14.20
N GLU A 202 -3.34 22.60 -15.10
CA GLU A 202 -4.43 22.20 -16.01
C GLU A 202 -5.67 21.78 -15.23
N ALA A 203 -5.51 20.94 -14.20
CA ALA A 203 -6.62 20.54 -13.34
C ALA A 203 -7.29 21.75 -12.65
N LEU A 204 -6.49 22.71 -12.17
CA LEU A 204 -7.01 23.93 -11.55
C LEU A 204 -7.73 24.83 -12.57
N GLU A 205 -7.20 24.92 -13.79
CA GLU A 205 -7.80 25.70 -14.87
C GLU A 205 -9.13 25.09 -15.33
N ILE A 206 -9.19 23.76 -15.49
CA ILE A 206 -10.43 23.03 -15.75
C ILE A 206 -11.44 23.29 -14.65
N GLN A 207 -11.06 23.15 -13.37
CA GLN A 207 -11.96 23.43 -12.25
C GLN A 207 -12.46 24.87 -12.22
N ASN A 208 -11.61 25.85 -12.58
CA ASN A 208 -12.01 27.25 -12.64
C ASN A 208 -12.98 27.52 -13.80
N LEU A 209 -12.76 26.89 -14.96
CA LEU A 209 -13.66 26.95 -16.11
C LEU A 209 -15.00 26.28 -15.80
N GLU A 210 -15.00 25.09 -15.18
CA GLU A 210 -16.21 24.42 -14.72
C GLU A 210 -17.02 25.30 -13.76
N LYS A 211 -16.35 25.92 -12.78
CA LYS A 211 -17.00 26.87 -11.85
C LYS A 211 -17.60 28.06 -12.58
N PHE A 212 -16.89 28.60 -13.56
CA PHE A 212 -17.36 29.73 -14.36
C PHE A 212 -18.61 29.36 -15.20
N VAL A 213 -18.59 28.20 -15.86
CA VAL A 213 -19.76 27.68 -16.60
C VAL A 213 -20.94 27.46 -15.66
N LEU A 214 -20.72 26.82 -14.50
CA LEU A 214 -21.76 26.62 -13.48
C LEU A 214 -22.32 27.95 -12.93
N SER A 215 -21.49 28.98 -12.79
CA SER A 215 -22.00 30.31 -12.39
C SER A 215 -22.86 30.94 -13.47
N GLN A 216 -22.52 30.80 -14.75
CA GLN A 216 -23.33 31.30 -15.86
C GLN A 216 -24.67 30.57 -15.95
N GLU A 217 -24.68 29.24 -15.78
CA GLU A 217 -25.91 28.47 -15.71
C GLU A 217 -26.78 28.92 -14.52
N ARG A 218 -26.18 29.14 -13.34
CA ARG A 218 -26.89 29.65 -12.15
C ARG A 218 -27.48 31.04 -12.36
N GLU A 219 -26.74 31.95 -12.99
CA GLU A 219 -27.24 33.29 -13.34
C GLU A 219 -28.46 33.19 -14.26
N SER A 220 -28.46 32.27 -15.23
CA SER A 220 -29.63 31.99 -16.07
C SER A 220 -30.84 31.47 -15.30
N TYR A 221 -30.65 30.82 -14.15
CA TYR A 221 -31.75 30.31 -13.31
C TYR A 221 -32.27 31.31 -12.28
N VAL A 222 -31.65 32.49 -12.11
CA VAL A 222 -32.08 33.49 -11.12
C VAL A 222 -33.52 33.96 -11.38
N ASP A 223 -33.88 34.19 -12.64
CA ASP A 223 -35.23 34.62 -13.01
C ASP A 223 -36.28 33.54 -12.75
N VAL A 224 -35.92 32.27 -13.02
CA VAL A 224 -36.76 31.11 -12.71
C VAL A 224 -36.90 30.93 -11.21
N GLN A 225 -35.83 31.12 -10.45
CA GLN A 225 -35.84 31.08 -8.99
C GLN A 225 -36.75 32.18 -8.42
N ALA A 226 -36.68 33.40 -8.94
CA ALA A 226 -37.56 34.50 -8.54
C ALA A 226 -39.03 34.23 -8.91
N MET A 227 -39.30 33.56 -10.04
CA MET A 227 -40.65 33.10 -10.39
C MET A 227 -41.15 32.02 -9.43
N ILE A 228 -40.32 31.02 -9.12
CA ILE A 228 -40.61 29.96 -8.15
C ILE A 228 -40.90 30.56 -6.78
N ASP A 229 -40.11 31.52 -6.32
CA ASP A 229 -40.30 32.12 -5.00
C ASP A 229 -41.58 32.97 -4.94
N ARG A 230 -41.95 33.67 -6.03
CA ARG A 230 -43.27 34.31 -6.15
C ARG A 230 -44.42 33.29 -6.08
N ILE A 231 -44.29 32.15 -6.74
CA ILE A 231 -45.28 31.07 -6.69
C ILE A 231 -45.38 30.50 -5.27
N LYS A 232 -44.25 30.27 -4.59
CA LYS A 232 -44.23 29.78 -3.20
C LYS A 232 -44.94 30.76 -2.25
N ILE A 233 -44.66 32.05 -2.36
CA ILE A 233 -45.31 33.09 -1.54
C ILE A 233 -46.83 33.07 -1.78
N LYS A 234 -47.27 33.00 -3.05
CA LYS A 234 -48.70 32.91 -3.39
C LYS A 234 -49.35 31.65 -2.83
N TYR A 235 -48.68 30.51 -2.94
CA TYR A 235 -49.20 29.23 -2.43
C TYR A 235 -49.22 29.18 -0.90
N GLN A 236 -48.25 29.81 -0.22
CA GLN A 236 -48.23 29.96 1.22
C GLN A 236 -49.42 30.80 1.69
N ALA A 237 -49.69 31.94 1.05
CA ALA A 237 -50.85 32.77 1.35
C ALA A 237 -52.18 32.00 1.18
N LEU A 238 -52.33 31.23 0.10
CA LEU A 238 -53.50 30.38 -0.12
C LEU A 238 -53.65 29.29 0.95
N ARG A 239 -52.53 28.69 1.37
CA ARG A 239 -52.53 27.67 2.43
C ARG A 239 -52.92 28.29 3.78
N ASP A 240 -52.40 29.47 4.09
CA ASP A 240 -52.70 30.17 5.34
C ASP A 240 -54.17 30.63 5.37
N GLN A 241 -54.72 31.09 4.25
CA GLN A 241 -56.15 31.35 4.08
C GLN A 241 -56.98 30.08 4.35
N LYS A 242 -56.61 28.93 3.76
CA LYS A 242 -57.32 27.66 3.98
C LYS A 242 -57.23 27.18 5.43
N ILE A 243 -56.11 27.40 6.11
CA ILE A 243 -55.96 27.10 7.54
C ILE A 243 -56.93 27.98 8.34
N ARG A 244 -57.02 29.28 8.04
CA ARG A 244 -57.98 30.20 8.68
C ARG A 244 -59.43 29.75 8.47
N GLU A 245 -59.82 29.45 7.24
CA GLU A 245 -61.17 28.98 6.92
C GLU A 245 -61.53 27.70 7.71
N ARG A 246 -60.59 26.75 7.79
CA ARG A 246 -60.77 25.51 8.56
C ARG A 246 -60.88 25.77 10.06
N VAL A 247 -60.04 26.63 10.64
CA VAL A 247 -60.10 26.99 12.07
C VAL A 247 -61.39 27.74 12.39
N GLN A 248 -61.87 28.58 11.48
CA GLN A 248 -63.15 29.28 11.59
C GLN A 248 -64.33 28.32 11.56
N GLN A 249 -64.30 27.30 10.70
CA GLN A 249 -65.31 26.22 10.67
C GLN A 249 -65.37 25.42 11.97
N LEU A 250 -64.23 25.23 12.65
CA LEU A 250 -64.19 24.60 13.98
C LEU A 250 -64.76 25.50 15.10
N GLY A 251 -65.12 26.76 14.80
CA GLY A 251 -65.72 27.69 15.75
C GLY A 251 -64.74 28.33 16.73
N VAL A 252 -63.43 28.22 16.49
CA VAL A 252 -62.39 28.84 17.32
C VAL A 252 -62.30 30.33 16.98
N LYS A 253 -62.29 31.21 17.98
CA LYS A 253 -62.11 32.65 17.80
C LYS A 253 -60.71 32.95 17.23
N ILE A 254 -60.67 33.52 16.04
CA ILE A 254 -59.45 33.98 15.38
C ILE A 254 -59.29 35.47 15.71
N GLU A 255 -58.14 35.85 16.26
CA GLU A 255 -57.80 37.27 16.45
C GLU A 255 -57.06 37.79 15.21
N GLU A 256 -57.32 39.04 14.81
CA GLU A 256 -56.65 39.71 13.68
C GLU A 256 -55.17 39.96 14.02
N GLY A 257 -54.34 38.92 13.84
CA GLY A 257 -52.92 38.93 14.18
C GLY A 257 -52.32 37.56 14.48
N ASP A 258 -53.15 36.50 14.59
CA ASP A 258 -52.67 35.15 14.87
C ASP A 258 -51.75 34.62 13.76
N ASP A 259 -50.54 34.22 14.17
CA ASP A 259 -49.57 33.53 13.32
C ASP A 259 -50.07 32.13 12.91
N ARG A 260 -49.57 31.64 11.76
CA ARG A 260 -49.89 30.29 11.25
C ARG A 260 -49.69 29.20 12.29
N THR A 261 -48.63 29.30 13.09
CA THR A 261 -48.30 28.34 14.15
C THR A 261 -49.36 28.33 15.23
N VAL A 262 -49.82 29.51 15.66
CA VAL A 262 -50.87 29.67 16.68
C VAL A 262 -52.19 29.09 16.20
N LEU A 263 -52.57 29.32 14.94
CA LEU A 263 -53.78 28.71 14.36
C LEU A 263 -53.74 27.18 14.35
N LEU A 264 -52.59 26.60 13.99
CA LEU A 264 -52.40 25.15 13.99
C LEU A 264 -52.37 24.56 15.41
N GLU A 265 -51.84 25.28 16.39
CA GLU A 265 -51.86 24.87 17.79
C GLU A 265 -53.28 24.91 18.36
N LYS A 266 -54.05 25.97 18.07
CA LYS A 266 -55.47 26.07 18.41
C LYS A 266 -56.29 24.93 17.78
N GLU A 267 -56.05 24.61 16.51
CA GLU A 267 -56.68 23.46 15.82
C GLU A 267 -56.34 22.12 16.51
N LYS A 268 -55.07 21.91 16.85
CA LYS A 268 -54.65 20.69 17.56
C LYS A 268 -55.24 20.59 18.96
N ALA A 269 -55.29 21.69 19.70
CA ALA A 269 -55.87 21.73 21.04
C ALA A 269 -57.37 21.38 20.98
N TYR A 270 -58.11 21.99 20.04
CA TYR A 270 -59.53 21.70 19.83
C TYR A 270 -59.78 20.22 19.49
N ASN A 271 -58.98 19.64 18.57
CA ASN A 271 -59.12 18.23 18.22
C ASN A 271 -58.78 17.30 19.40
N LEU A 272 -57.79 17.65 20.22
CA LEU A 272 -57.40 16.87 21.39
C LEU A 272 -58.48 16.93 22.47
N GLU A 273 -59.11 18.09 22.68
CA GLU A 273 -60.26 18.24 23.58
C GLU A 273 -61.46 17.42 23.09
N ARG A 274 -61.78 17.49 21.80
CA ARG A 274 -62.82 16.64 21.18
C ARG A 274 -62.54 15.16 21.37
N GLN A 275 -61.30 14.74 21.13
CA GLN A 275 -60.89 13.35 21.33
C GLN A 275 -61.04 12.90 22.80
N LYS A 276 -60.78 13.77 23.78
CA LYS A 276 -61.01 13.46 25.20
C LYS A 276 -62.50 13.28 25.52
N ILE A 277 -63.36 14.11 24.94
CA ILE A 277 -64.82 13.99 25.09
C ILE A 277 -65.29 12.66 24.47
N GLU A 278 -64.82 12.33 23.27
CA GLU A 278 -65.14 11.07 22.60
C GLU A 278 -64.72 9.86 23.43
N PHE A 279 -63.49 9.85 23.95
CA PHE A 279 -63.01 8.74 24.78
C PHE A 279 -63.79 8.59 26.09
N ALA A 280 -64.20 9.68 26.72
CA ALA A 280 -65.02 9.64 27.93
C ALA A 280 -66.39 8.99 27.66
N LEU A 281 -67.03 9.33 26.54
CA LEU A 281 -68.36 8.84 26.16
C LEU A 281 -68.34 7.46 25.46
N GLU A 282 -67.21 7.04 24.86
CA GLU A 282 -67.07 5.76 24.15
C GLU A 282 -67.44 4.56 25.03
N SER A 283 -67.00 4.56 26.28
CA SER A 283 -67.32 3.47 27.20
C SER A 283 -68.83 3.36 27.47
N PHE A 284 -69.51 4.49 27.61
CA PHE A 284 -70.96 4.57 27.83
C PHE A 284 -71.73 4.20 26.56
N TYR A 285 -71.27 4.64 25.39
CA TYR A 285 -71.83 4.23 24.11
C TYR A 285 -71.76 2.70 23.92
N ARG A 286 -70.60 2.08 24.17
CA ARG A 286 -70.45 0.63 24.06
C ARG A 286 -71.35 -0.12 25.02
N SER A 287 -71.48 0.36 26.26
CA SER A 287 -72.38 -0.20 27.26
C SER A 287 -73.84 -0.10 26.81
N ALA A 288 -74.31 1.09 26.42
CA ALA A 288 -75.66 1.33 25.93
C ALA A 288 -75.98 0.52 24.66
N HIS A 289 -75.05 0.45 23.71
CA HIS A 289 -75.20 -0.32 22.48
C HIS A 289 -75.31 -1.83 22.77
N SER A 290 -74.47 -2.35 23.67
CA SER A 290 -74.55 -3.75 24.09
C SER A 290 -75.87 -4.05 24.81
N LEU A 291 -76.32 -3.14 25.68
CA LEU A 291 -77.60 -3.24 26.37
C LEU A 291 -78.77 -3.32 25.39
N CYS A 292 -78.86 -2.37 24.45
CA CYS A 292 -79.92 -2.38 23.43
C CYS A 292 -79.89 -3.67 22.62
N PHE A 293 -78.71 -4.13 22.18
CA PHE A 293 -78.59 -5.39 21.46
C PHE A 293 -79.12 -6.59 22.25
N GLN A 294 -78.79 -6.68 23.54
CA GLN A 294 -79.27 -7.77 24.41
C GLN A 294 -80.79 -7.70 24.64
N LEU A 295 -81.33 -6.51 24.87
CA LEU A 295 -82.76 -6.29 25.04
C LEU A 295 -83.53 -6.65 23.77
N ASN A 296 -83.08 -6.16 22.62
CA ASN A 296 -83.65 -6.46 21.31
C ASN A 296 -83.67 -7.96 21.02
N LYS A 297 -82.59 -8.67 21.35
CA LYS A 297 -82.46 -10.11 21.08
C LYS A 297 -83.35 -10.98 21.98
N LYS A 298 -83.44 -10.67 23.29
CA LYS A 298 -84.06 -11.56 24.29
C LYS A 298 -85.44 -11.11 24.76
N TYR A 299 -85.68 -9.80 24.83
CA TYR A 299 -86.80 -9.23 25.57
C TYR A 299 -87.78 -8.43 24.71
N ILE A 300 -87.42 -8.05 23.47
CA ILE A 300 -88.37 -7.36 22.58
C ILE A 300 -89.29 -8.36 21.86
N PRO A 301 -90.62 -8.23 21.98
CA PRO A 301 -91.57 -9.05 21.24
C PRO A 301 -91.79 -8.51 19.82
N LYS A 302 -92.26 -9.37 18.89
CA LYS A 302 -92.43 -9.04 17.46
C LYS A 302 -93.35 -7.84 17.14
N TYR A 303 -94.20 -7.43 18.07
CA TYR A 303 -95.15 -6.34 17.88
C TYR A 303 -94.59 -4.96 18.27
N LEU A 304 -93.41 -4.93 18.89
CA LEU A 304 -92.77 -3.70 19.35
C LEU A 304 -91.55 -3.43 18.46
N SER A 305 -91.31 -2.16 18.16
CA SER A 305 -90.16 -1.71 17.38
C SER A 305 -88.86 -2.00 18.12
N ILE A 306 -87.76 -2.05 17.38
CA ILE A 306 -86.43 -2.32 17.94
C ILE A 306 -85.90 -1.04 18.62
N MET A 307 -85.16 -1.16 19.73
CA MET A 307 -84.45 -0.02 20.31
C MET A 307 -83.13 0.22 19.57
N ARG A 308 -82.84 1.47 19.22
CA ARG A 308 -81.59 1.88 18.57
C ARG A 308 -80.86 2.92 19.41
N VAL A 309 -79.54 2.77 19.49
CA VAL A 309 -78.65 3.81 20.03
C VAL A 309 -78.23 4.71 18.87
N ILE A 310 -78.49 6.00 19.01
CA ILE A 310 -77.98 7.03 18.10
C ILE A 310 -76.73 7.63 18.71
N ASP A 311 -75.70 7.70 17.89
CA ASP A 311 -74.41 8.25 18.24
C ASP A 311 -74.24 9.64 17.64
N ARG A 312 -74.31 10.69 18.48
CA ARG A 312 -73.99 12.08 18.10
C ARG A 312 -72.76 12.61 18.84
N ARG A 313 -71.85 11.71 19.26
CA ARG A 313 -70.65 12.08 20.03
C ARG A 313 -69.73 13.04 19.28
N PHE A 314 -69.66 12.94 17.95
CA PHE A 314 -68.82 13.79 17.11
C PHE A 314 -69.33 15.23 17.01
N GLU A 315 -70.65 15.43 16.98
CA GLU A 315 -71.26 16.75 16.72
C GLU A 315 -71.57 17.48 18.04
N THR A 316 -72.49 16.91 18.84
CA THR A 316 -73.02 17.52 20.07
C THR A 316 -72.46 16.91 21.35
N GLY A 317 -71.82 15.73 21.29
CA GLY A 317 -71.32 15.05 22.50
C GLY A 317 -72.43 14.32 23.27
N GLU A 318 -73.46 13.87 22.54
CA GLU A 318 -74.65 13.24 23.10
C GLU A 318 -74.83 11.84 22.52
N ILE A 319 -75.32 10.90 23.34
CA ILE A 319 -75.75 9.57 22.94
C ILE A 319 -77.17 9.40 23.45
N PHE A 320 -78.08 8.92 22.61
CA PHE A 320 -79.42 8.63 23.08
C PHE A 320 -79.97 7.30 22.55
N ILE A 321 -80.88 6.73 23.32
CA ILE A 321 -81.58 5.50 23.00
C ILE A 321 -83.01 5.87 22.61
N LYS A 322 -83.48 5.38 21.46
CA LYS A 322 -84.86 5.59 21.00
C LYS A 322 -85.47 4.34 20.40
N TRP A 323 -86.77 4.38 20.14
CA TRP A 323 -87.43 3.39 19.28
C TRP A 323 -87.11 3.66 17.81
N ASP A 324 -87.05 2.61 17.00
CA ASP A 324 -86.71 2.76 15.57
C ASP A 324 -87.75 3.58 14.79
N ASP A 325 -89.01 3.50 15.20
CA ASP A 325 -90.15 4.13 14.51
C ASP A 325 -90.46 5.56 15.00
N THR A 326 -89.71 6.09 15.99
CA THR A 326 -89.95 7.43 16.57
C THR A 326 -88.93 8.47 16.10
N SER A 327 -89.35 9.74 16.15
CA SER A 327 -88.48 10.89 15.87
C SER A 327 -87.28 10.94 16.82
N ASP A 328 -86.21 11.62 16.41
CA ASP A 328 -85.02 11.83 17.24
C ASP A 328 -85.30 12.65 18.51
N GLU A 329 -86.41 13.38 18.55
CA GLU A 329 -86.86 14.19 19.70
C GLU A 329 -87.47 13.34 20.83
N ASP A 330 -88.00 12.15 20.50
CA ASP A 330 -88.67 11.23 21.42
C ASP A 330 -87.69 10.14 21.91
N TRP A 331 -86.61 10.56 22.56
CA TRP A 331 -85.63 9.66 23.14
C TRP A 331 -86.08 9.12 24.51
N LEU A 332 -85.60 7.91 24.83
CA LEU A 332 -85.88 7.19 26.07
C LEU A 332 -84.82 7.48 27.14
N ILE A 333 -83.56 7.41 26.75
CA ILE A 333 -82.41 7.71 27.62
C ILE A 333 -81.47 8.62 26.84
N LEU A 334 -81.03 9.71 27.46
CA LEU A 334 -80.04 10.65 26.92
C LEU A 334 -78.81 10.67 27.83
N ILE A 335 -77.66 10.39 27.26
CA ILE A 335 -76.36 10.43 27.91
C ILE A 335 -75.58 11.58 27.30
N TYR A 336 -75.20 12.56 28.11
CA TYR A 336 -74.42 13.71 27.64
C TYR A 336 -73.38 14.12 28.67
N LEU A 337 -72.43 14.92 28.21
CA LEU A 337 -71.33 15.40 29.01
C LEU A 337 -71.68 16.77 29.62
N LYS A 338 -71.53 16.93 30.93
CA LYS A 338 -71.82 18.22 31.59
C LYS A 338 -70.81 19.28 31.16
N ASN A 339 -71.29 20.41 30.64
CA ASN A 339 -70.48 21.56 30.18
C ASN A 339 -69.44 21.23 29.08
N ASN A 340 -69.63 20.15 28.29
CA ASN A 340 -68.67 19.72 27.26
C ASN A 340 -67.23 19.52 27.77
N SER A 341 -67.02 19.36 29.08
CA SER A 341 -65.72 19.00 29.67
C SER A 341 -65.74 17.57 30.23
N PRO A 342 -64.72 16.74 29.92
CA PRO A 342 -64.65 15.34 30.35
C PRO A 342 -64.45 15.19 31.88
N GLU A 343 -64.12 16.27 32.58
CA GLU A 343 -63.83 16.26 34.02
C GLU A 343 -65.08 16.50 34.90
N THR A 344 -66.11 17.15 34.36
CA THR A 344 -67.29 17.59 35.11
C THR A 344 -68.39 16.53 35.25
N GLY A 345 -68.18 15.32 34.73
CA GLY A 345 -69.12 14.20 34.87
C GLY A 345 -70.07 14.03 33.68
N ILE A 346 -70.60 12.81 33.56
CA ILE A 346 -71.53 12.36 32.52
C ILE A 346 -72.92 12.31 33.14
N ILE A 347 -73.90 12.95 32.51
CA ILE A 347 -75.28 12.96 32.97
C ILE A 347 -76.07 11.95 32.13
N ILE A 348 -76.86 11.13 32.82
CA ILE A 348 -77.84 10.25 32.20
C ILE A 348 -79.22 10.75 32.60
N GLU A 349 -79.98 11.19 31.60
CA GLU A 349 -81.38 11.54 31.73
C GLU A 349 -82.25 10.38 31.26
N ASP A 350 -83.20 10.01 32.11
CA ASP A 350 -84.15 8.93 31.87
C ASP A 350 -85.56 9.52 31.70
N LYS A 351 -86.12 9.33 30.50
CA LYS A 351 -87.50 9.70 30.11
C LYS A 351 -88.42 8.48 30.01
N THR A 352 -88.01 7.33 30.51
CA THR A 352 -88.81 6.09 30.45
C THR A 352 -90.11 6.17 31.28
N ASN A 353 -90.22 7.12 32.21
CA ASN A 353 -91.43 7.40 32.97
C ASN A 353 -92.04 8.76 32.55
N PRO A 354 -93.33 8.80 32.13
CA PRO A 354 -93.98 10.03 31.67
C PRO A 354 -94.22 11.08 32.76
N GLU A 355 -94.12 10.72 34.05
CA GLU A 355 -94.44 11.62 35.17
C GLU A 355 -93.22 12.17 35.93
N LEU A 356 -92.03 11.55 35.82
CA LEU A 356 -90.82 11.94 36.55
C LEU A 356 -89.57 11.68 35.69
N ASN A 357 -88.98 12.75 35.17
CA ASN A 357 -87.66 12.67 34.53
C ASN A 357 -86.58 12.58 35.61
N SER A 358 -85.84 11.48 35.63
CA SER A 358 -84.72 11.31 36.57
C SER A 358 -83.41 11.67 35.88
N SER A 359 -82.58 12.51 36.53
CA SER A 359 -81.23 12.81 36.06
C SER A 359 -80.20 12.35 37.08
N HIS A 360 -79.19 11.61 36.62
CA HIS A 360 -78.12 11.08 37.45
C HIS A 360 -76.76 11.45 36.89
N GLU A 361 -75.88 11.96 37.74
CA GLU A 361 -74.51 12.35 37.39
C GLU A 361 -73.53 11.23 37.77
N PHE A 362 -72.73 10.82 36.80
CA PHE A 362 -71.76 9.73 36.92
C PHE A 362 -70.36 10.22 36.57
N LYS A 363 -69.34 9.64 37.20
CA LYS A 363 -67.96 9.81 36.74
C LYS A 363 -67.66 8.87 35.58
N SER A 364 -66.63 9.18 34.79
CA SER A 364 -66.16 8.32 33.69
C SER A 364 -65.83 6.88 34.14
N ASN A 365 -65.48 6.68 35.41
CA ASN A 365 -65.14 5.39 35.98
C ASN A 365 -66.35 4.59 36.50
N GLU A 366 -67.53 5.20 36.58
CA GLU A 366 -68.74 4.59 37.18
C GLU A 366 -69.67 3.98 36.12
N ILE A 367 -69.10 3.44 35.04
CA ILE A 367 -69.82 2.87 33.90
C ILE A 367 -70.75 1.73 34.33
N PHE A 368 -70.34 0.89 35.29
CA PHE A 368 -71.17 -0.24 35.75
C PHE A 368 -72.43 0.23 36.47
N ARG A 369 -72.33 1.26 37.32
CA ARG A 369 -73.50 1.83 38.02
C ARG A 369 -74.46 2.50 37.03
N ALA A 370 -73.91 3.20 36.04
CA ALA A 370 -74.69 3.77 34.94
C ALA A 370 -75.39 2.67 34.12
N SER A 371 -74.69 1.57 33.81
CA SER A 371 -75.25 0.42 33.10
C SER A 371 -76.39 -0.23 33.87
N ASP A 372 -76.23 -0.45 35.17
CA ASP A 372 -77.27 -1.04 36.02
C ASP A 372 -78.53 -0.16 36.04
N LEU A 373 -78.36 1.17 36.14
CA LEU A 373 -79.47 2.12 36.08
C LEU A 373 -80.20 2.06 34.73
N MET A 374 -79.47 2.05 33.62
CA MET A 374 -80.05 1.94 32.28
C MET A 374 -80.80 0.62 32.07
N VAL A 375 -80.26 -0.49 32.60
CA VAL A 375 -80.92 -1.81 32.55
C VAL A 375 -82.25 -1.75 33.31
N ASP A 376 -82.24 -1.24 34.55
CA ASP A 376 -83.43 -1.15 35.39
C ASP A 376 -84.50 -0.23 34.76
N ALA A 377 -84.10 0.89 34.16
CA ALA A 377 -85.00 1.81 33.48
C ALA A 377 -85.69 1.16 32.27
N LEU A 378 -84.91 0.57 31.36
CA LEU A 378 -85.44 -0.03 30.13
C LEU A 378 -86.25 -1.30 30.40
N THR A 379 -85.86 -2.11 31.38
CA THR A 379 -86.62 -3.31 31.77
C THR A 379 -87.98 -2.94 32.38
N LYS A 380 -88.01 -1.95 33.30
CA LYS A 380 -89.28 -1.41 33.84
C LYS A 380 -90.18 -0.86 32.74
N LEU A 381 -89.62 -0.18 31.74
CA LEU A 381 -90.39 0.31 30.59
C LEU A 381 -91.00 -0.85 29.79
N LEU A 382 -90.20 -1.88 29.48
CA LEU A 382 -90.67 -3.05 28.73
C LEU A 382 -91.76 -3.80 29.48
N ASP A 383 -91.64 -3.95 30.80
CA ASP A 383 -92.64 -4.61 31.62
C ASP A 383 -93.95 -3.81 31.69
N LYS A 384 -93.89 -2.47 31.76
CA LYS A 384 -95.06 -1.60 31.62
C LYS A 384 -95.74 -1.78 30.27
N LYS A 385 -94.99 -1.73 29.17
CA LYS A 385 -95.54 -1.92 27.80
C LYS A 385 -96.18 -3.29 27.61
N ARG A 386 -95.61 -4.33 28.22
CA ARG A 386 -96.21 -5.68 28.24
C ARG A 386 -97.46 -5.74 29.12
N GLY A 387 -97.48 -5.04 30.25
CA GLY A 387 -98.62 -4.94 31.15
C GLY A 387 -99.82 -4.21 30.54
N GLU A 388 -99.59 -3.06 29.89
CA GLU A 388 -100.60 -2.30 29.14
C GLU A 388 -101.34 -3.19 28.12
N LYS A 389 -100.61 -4.08 27.45
CA LYS A 389 -101.19 -5.02 26.48
C LYS A 389 -101.87 -6.24 27.10
N LYS A 390 -101.57 -6.61 28.35
CA LYS A 390 -102.29 -7.67 29.07
C LYS A 390 -103.59 -7.15 29.69
N ALA A 391 -103.65 -5.84 29.96
CA ALA A 391 -104.82 -5.15 30.50
C ALA A 391 -105.77 -4.63 29.41
N SER A 392 -105.27 -4.44 28.18
CA SER A 392 -106.06 -4.25 26.95
C SER A 392 -106.45 -5.60 26.35
#